data_AF-A0A511YRW4-F1
#
_entry.id   AF-A0A511YRW4-F1
#
_cell.length_a   1.000
_cell.length_b   1.000
_cell.length_c   1.000
_cell.angle_alpha   90.00
_cell.angle_beta   90.00
_cell.angle_gamma   90.00
#
_symmetry.space_group_name_H-M   'P 1'
#
loop_
_entity.id
_entity.type
_entity.pdbx_description
1 polymer ?
#
loop_
_entity_poly.entity_id
_entity_poly.type
_entity_poly.pdbx_seq_one_letter_code
_entity_poly.pdbx_strand_id
1 'polypeptide(L)'
;MKKYLLLLSFLSFGFYHSQQTEGLRLIREKYAPRFESILSRYKSVDIKKLTKKELEQLAVQKEQELYSLEFERNEEYLLELMNIKQNPSPSTFDSKTSPTAEENAEIPAKYPTGNDGFRREVGEKFYLGNIEAQGKISTELTFIIERDGSITEVKATGPDNEFNRQAQLAVYLTEHKWEPAKINGYPVRYRFRIPLHLNFD
;
A
#
# COMPACT_ATOMS: atom_id res chain seq x y z
N MET A 1 37.36 -44.08 14.29
CA MET A 1 36.95 -43.23 13.15
C MET A 1 35.44 -43.03 13.19
N LYS A 2 34.95 -41.94 13.77
CA LYS A 2 33.52 -41.58 13.75
C LYS A 2 33.35 -40.41 12.79
N LYS A 3 32.52 -40.63 11.76
CA LYS A 3 32.29 -39.75 10.61
C LYS A 3 31.49 -38.53 11.05
N TYR A 4 31.96 -37.34 10.72
CA TYR A 4 31.20 -36.09 10.85
C TYR A 4 30.12 -36.05 9.76
N LEU A 5 28.85 -36.00 10.15
CA LEU A 5 27.76 -35.61 9.25
C LEU A 5 27.73 -34.08 9.21
N LEU A 6 28.13 -33.50 8.08
CA LEU A 6 27.86 -32.12 7.74
C LEU A 6 26.38 -31.98 7.39
N LEU A 7 25.57 -31.50 8.33
CA LEU A 7 24.24 -30.96 8.05
C LEU A 7 24.45 -29.54 7.49
N LEU A 8 24.49 -29.44 6.15
CA LEU A 8 24.24 -28.17 5.47
C LEU A 8 22.77 -27.79 5.72
N SER A 9 22.52 -27.01 6.77
CA SER A 9 21.28 -26.28 6.87
C SER A 9 21.31 -25.21 5.78
N PHE A 10 20.60 -25.45 4.68
CA PHE A 10 20.23 -24.38 3.76
C PHE A 10 19.51 -23.31 4.60
N LEU A 11 20.19 -22.19 4.83
CA LEU A 11 19.53 -20.94 5.16
C LEU A 11 18.54 -20.70 4.03
N SER A 12 17.26 -21.01 4.27
CA SER A 12 16.18 -20.43 3.51
C SER A 12 16.21 -18.95 3.82
N PHE A 13 17.02 -18.20 3.06
CA PHE A 13 16.75 -16.80 2.81
C PHE A 13 15.39 -16.77 2.12
N GLY A 14 14.33 -16.81 2.92
CA GLY A 14 13.04 -16.30 2.50
C GLY A 14 13.30 -14.85 2.19
N PHE A 15 13.52 -14.54 0.90
CA PHE A 15 13.38 -13.19 0.42
C PHE A 15 11.95 -12.80 0.77
N TYR A 16 11.77 -12.09 1.88
CA TYR A 16 10.55 -11.35 2.17
C TYR A 16 10.43 -10.32 1.05
N HIS A 17 9.88 -10.76 -0.08
CA HIS A 17 9.52 -9.85 -1.16
C HIS A 17 8.49 -8.90 -0.58
N SER A 18 8.74 -7.60 -0.69
CA SER A 18 7.76 -6.57 -0.36
C SER A 18 6.47 -6.80 -1.16
N GLN A 19 5.34 -6.40 -0.60
CA GLN A 19 4.08 -6.34 -1.36
C GLN A 19 4.16 -5.27 -2.46
N GLN A 20 4.85 -4.16 -2.19
CA GLN A 20 4.95 -3.06 -3.15
C GLN A 20 5.75 -3.46 -4.39
N THR A 21 5.31 -2.99 -5.54
CA THR A 21 6.11 -3.09 -6.77
C THR A 21 7.38 -2.25 -6.67
N GLU A 22 8.38 -2.60 -7.47
CA GLU A 22 9.64 -1.87 -7.52
C GLU A 22 9.46 -0.39 -7.87
N GLY A 23 8.59 -0.06 -8.83
CA GLY A 23 8.31 1.33 -9.20
C GLY A 23 7.73 2.15 -8.03
N LEU A 24 6.74 1.60 -7.32
CA LEU A 24 6.18 2.26 -6.13
C LEU A 24 7.21 2.41 -5.00
N ARG A 25 8.08 1.41 -4.81
CA ARG A 25 9.20 1.48 -3.85
C ARG A 25 10.17 2.61 -4.21
N LEU A 26 10.59 2.70 -5.47
CA LEU A 26 11.52 3.72 -5.95
C LEU A 26 10.95 5.13 -5.82
N ILE A 27 9.66 5.32 -6.11
CA ILE A 27 8.98 6.61 -5.87
C ILE A 27 9.02 6.96 -4.37
N ARG A 28 8.71 6.01 -3.47
CA ARG A 28 8.83 6.28 -2.03
C ARG A 28 10.25 6.71 -1.63
N GLU A 29 11.26 6.00 -2.10
CA GLU A 29 12.68 6.27 -1.79
C GLU A 29 13.18 7.60 -2.34
N LYS A 30 12.68 8.01 -3.51
CA LYS A 30 12.96 9.33 -4.09
C LYS A 30 12.43 10.47 -3.22
N TYR A 31 11.25 10.32 -2.62
CA TYR A 31 10.58 11.40 -1.89
C TYR A 31 10.84 11.41 -0.38
N ALA A 32 11.08 10.27 0.25
CA ALA A 32 11.35 10.16 1.69
C ALA A 32 12.43 11.16 2.20
N PRO A 33 13.63 11.27 1.60
CA PRO A 33 14.62 12.23 2.08
C PRO A 33 14.20 13.70 1.89
N ARG A 34 13.34 13.99 0.89
CA ARG A 34 12.81 15.35 0.68
C ARG A 34 11.87 15.74 1.82
N PHE A 35 11.00 14.82 2.27
CA PHE A 35 10.16 15.02 3.45
C PHE A 35 10.97 15.26 4.71
N GLU A 36 11.96 14.41 4.98
CA GLU A 36 12.84 14.55 6.15
C GLU A 36 13.62 15.86 6.14
N SER A 37 14.06 16.31 4.96
CA SER A 37 14.69 17.63 4.79
C SER A 37 13.75 18.76 5.20
N ILE A 38 12.49 18.75 4.75
CA ILE A 38 11.49 19.75 5.17
C ILE A 38 11.31 19.69 6.69
N LEU A 39 10.99 18.53 7.24
CA LEU A 39 10.71 18.36 8.68
C LEU A 39 11.90 18.79 9.55
N SER A 40 13.13 18.46 9.16
CA SER A 40 14.34 18.83 9.90
C SER A 40 14.60 20.34 9.89
N ARG A 41 14.34 21.03 8.76
CA ARG A 41 14.44 22.50 8.69
C ARG A 41 13.48 23.18 9.66
N TYR A 42 12.24 22.72 9.74
CA TYR A 42 11.25 23.31 10.65
C TYR A 42 11.52 22.95 12.12
N LYS A 43 12.05 21.76 12.39
CA LYS A 43 12.43 21.34 13.75
C LYS A 43 13.60 22.13 14.33
N SER A 44 14.49 22.66 13.49
CA SER A 44 15.67 23.41 13.94
C SER A 44 15.40 24.89 14.26
N VAL A 45 14.20 25.39 13.97
CA VAL A 45 13.81 26.77 14.26
C VAL A 45 13.67 27.01 15.77
N ASP A 46 14.31 28.08 16.28
CA ASP A 46 14.17 28.52 17.66
C ASP A 46 12.84 29.26 17.88
N ILE A 47 11.78 28.48 18.07
CA ILE A 47 10.41 28.99 18.22
C ILE A 47 10.21 29.97 19.38
N LYS A 48 11.11 29.99 20.37
CA LYS A 48 11.03 30.90 21.52
C LYS A 48 11.31 32.36 21.15
N LYS A 49 11.96 32.59 20.00
CA LYS A 49 12.26 33.93 19.47
C LYS A 49 11.16 34.48 18.57
N LEU A 50 10.15 33.69 18.25
CA LEU A 50 9.10 34.06 17.31
C LEU A 50 7.88 34.64 18.04
N THR A 51 7.29 35.65 17.42
CA THR A 51 5.95 36.13 17.76
C THR A 51 4.89 35.10 17.36
N LYS A 52 3.68 35.23 17.93
CA LYS A 52 2.54 34.36 17.56
C LYS A 52 2.27 34.36 16.06
N LYS A 53 2.31 35.52 15.41
CA LYS A 53 2.06 35.67 13.97
C LYS A 53 3.13 34.94 13.14
N GLU A 54 4.39 35.03 13.54
CA GLU A 54 5.49 34.33 12.85
C GLU A 54 5.37 32.80 13.02
N LEU A 55 4.92 32.32 14.19
CA LEU A 55 4.65 30.89 14.40
C LEU A 55 3.52 30.39 13.50
N GLU A 56 2.44 31.16 13.36
CA GLU A 56 1.33 30.85 12.45
C GLU A 56 1.81 30.81 11.00
N GLN A 57 2.58 31.82 10.56
CA GLN A 57 3.15 31.86 9.21
C GLN A 57 4.10 30.68 8.94
N LEU A 58 4.95 30.34 9.91
CA LEU A 58 5.86 29.20 9.81
C LEU A 58 5.10 27.87 9.70
N ALA A 59 4.01 27.71 10.46
CA ALA A 59 3.17 26.52 10.40
C ALA A 59 2.50 26.38 9.02
N VAL A 60 1.92 27.48 8.50
CA VAL A 60 1.30 27.53 7.18
C VAL A 60 2.33 27.21 6.09
N GLN A 61 3.53 27.79 6.16
CA GLN A 61 4.58 27.54 5.17
C GLN A 61 5.01 26.06 5.18
N LYS A 62 5.18 25.47 6.37
CA LYS A 62 5.50 24.04 6.50
C LYS A 62 4.43 23.17 5.85
N GLU A 63 3.17 23.45 6.15
CA GLU A 63 2.04 22.70 5.62
C GLU A 63 1.96 22.80 4.09
N GLN A 64 2.15 23.99 3.52
CA GLN A 64 2.18 24.19 2.07
C GLN A 64 3.35 23.44 1.39
N GLU A 65 4.54 23.44 2.00
CA GLU A 65 5.68 22.69 1.50
C GLU A 65 5.45 21.18 1.55
N LEU A 66 4.86 20.66 2.63
CA LEU A 66 4.53 19.24 2.75
C LEU A 66 3.44 18.83 1.75
N TYR A 67 2.36 19.62 1.66
CA TYR A 67 1.26 19.37 0.73
C TYR A 67 1.72 19.31 -0.72
N SER A 68 2.53 20.28 -1.15
CA SER A 68 3.05 20.29 -2.53
C SER A 68 3.92 19.07 -2.83
N LEU A 69 4.75 18.64 -1.87
CA LEU A 69 5.57 17.44 -2.02
C LEU A 69 4.74 16.14 -2.01
N GLU A 70 3.68 16.07 -1.20
CA GLU A 70 2.74 14.94 -1.19
C GLU A 70 1.98 14.84 -2.50
N PHE A 71 1.51 15.97 -3.04
CA PHE A 71 0.86 16.06 -4.34
C PHE A 71 1.78 15.55 -5.45
N GLU A 72 3.03 16.06 -5.54
CA GLU A 72 4.02 15.59 -6.51
C GLU A 72 4.24 14.08 -6.44
N ARG A 73 4.42 13.54 -5.22
CA ARG A 73 4.61 12.10 -5.02
C ARG A 73 3.40 11.29 -5.47
N ASN A 74 2.20 11.77 -5.13
CA ASN A 74 0.95 11.12 -5.47
C ASN A 74 0.72 11.05 -6.98
N GLU A 75 1.05 12.11 -7.72
CA GLU A 75 0.97 12.10 -9.18
C GLU A 75 1.89 11.04 -9.79
N GLU A 76 3.13 10.90 -9.31
CA GLU A 76 4.04 9.83 -9.77
C GLU A 76 3.51 8.43 -9.41
N TYR A 77 2.91 8.27 -8.23
CA TYR A 77 2.26 7.02 -7.85
C TYR A 77 1.07 6.66 -8.75
N LEU A 78 0.25 7.63 -9.13
CA LEU A 78 -0.87 7.41 -10.05
C LEU A 78 -0.39 7.00 -11.44
N LEU A 79 0.70 7.60 -11.94
CA LEU A 79 1.31 7.20 -13.20
C LEU A 79 1.84 5.76 -13.14
N GLU A 80 2.52 5.39 -12.05
CA GLU A 80 2.98 4.01 -11.86
C GLU A 80 1.82 3.02 -11.71
N LEU A 81 0.72 3.40 -11.05
CA LEU A 81 -0.49 2.59 -10.99
C LEU A 81 -1.07 2.33 -12.40
N MET A 82 -1.03 3.31 -13.29
CA MET A 82 -1.44 3.12 -14.70
C MET A 82 -0.52 2.14 -15.42
N ASN A 83 0.79 2.22 -15.19
CA ASN A 83 1.78 1.31 -15.75
C ASN A 83 1.57 -0.14 -15.25
N ILE A 84 1.35 -0.34 -13.94
CA ILE A 84 1.05 -1.67 -13.35
C ILE A 84 -0.18 -2.30 -14.01
N LYS A 85 -1.22 -1.50 -14.30
CA LYS A 85 -2.45 -1.98 -14.94
C LYS A 85 -2.27 -2.35 -16.41
N GLN A 86 -1.44 -1.59 -17.14
CA GLN A 86 -1.17 -1.83 -18.56
C GLN A 86 -0.18 -2.98 -18.76
N ASN A 87 0.78 -3.11 -17.86
CA ASN A 87 1.87 -4.08 -17.91
C ASN A 87 1.88 -4.93 -16.62
N PRO A 88 0.86 -5.78 -16.40
CA PRO A 88 0.79 -6.60 -15.19
C PRO A 88 2.00 -7.53 -15.14
N SER A 89 2.74 -7.54 -14.02
CA SER A 89 3.86 -8.45 -13.84
C SER A 89 3.39 -9.90 -14.05
N PRO A 90 4.16 -10.75 -14.75
CA PRO A 90 3.82 -12.15 -14.89
C PRO A 90 3.75 -12.77 -13.49
N SER A 91 2.56 -13.19 -13.06
CA SER A 91 2.47 -14.06 -11.90
C SER A 91 3.25 -15.33 -12.22
N THR A 92 4.16 -15.75 -11.35
CA THR A 92 4.94 -16.99 -11.50
C THR A 92 4.06 -18.25 -11.52
N PHE A 93 2.76 -18.08 -11.31
CA PHE A 93 1.72 -19.09 -11.46
C PHE A 93 0.74 -18.66 -12.54
N ASP A 94 0.44 -19.53 -13.50
CA ASP A 94 -0.50 -19.26 -14.61
C ASP A 94 -1.86 -18.78 -14.08
N SER A 95 -2.12 -17.46 -14.19
CA SER A 95 -3.31 -16.78 -13.65
C SER A 95 -4.59 -17.13 -14.40
N LYS A 96 -4.49 -17.62 -15.65
CA LYS A 96 -5.63 -17.83 -16.56
C LYS A 96 -6.39 -19.16 -16.35
N THR A 97 -5.87 -20.11 -15.58
CA THR A 97 -6.45 -21.47 -15.49
C THR A 97 -6.71 -21.95 -14.06
N SER A 98 -6.38 -21.14 -13.05
CA SER A 98 -6.55 -21.52 -11.65
C SER A 98 -7.88 -21.00 -11.10
N PRO A 99 -8.75 -21.84 -10.53
CA PRO A 99 -9.97 -21.36 -9.87
C PRO A 99 -9.58 -20.42 -8.73
N THR A 100 -10.14 -19.20 -8.74
CA THR A 100 -10.01 -18.26 -7.63
C THR A 100 -10.94 -18.72 -6.52
N ALA A 101 -10.40 -19.01 -5.34
CA ALA A 101 -11.22 -19.25 -4.18
C ALA A 101 -11.82 -17.91 -3.73
N GLU A 102 -13.16 -17.81 -3.71
CA GLU A 102 -13.87 -16.67 -3.11
C GLU A 102 -14.30 -16.98 -1.67
N GLU A 103 -14.64 -18.25 -1.38
CA GLU A 103 -15.24 -18.63 -0.07
C GLU A 103 -14.89 -20.05 0.41
N ASN A 104 -14.39 -20.93 -0.48
CA ASN A 104 -14.17 -22.37 -0.19
C ASN A 104 -12.73 -22.72 0.23
N ALA A 105 -11.94 -21.74 0.67
CA ALA A 105 -10.61 -22.03 1.20
C ALA A 105 -10.73 -22.62 2.60
N GLU A 106 -10.10 -23.76 2.85
CA GLU A 106 -10.03 -24.37 4.19
C GLU A 106 -9.31 -23.46 5.18
N ILE A 107 -8.29 -22.75 4.69
CA ILE A 107 -7.58 -21.70 5.44
C ILE A 107 -7.66 -20.42 4.61
N PRO A 108 -8.35 -19.36 5.09
CA PRO A 108 -8.43 -18.10 4.37
C PRO A 108 -7.07 -17.38 4.36
N ALA A 109 -6.90 -16.46 3.40
CA ALA A 109 -5.72 -15.60 3.38
C ALA A 109 -5.71 -14.69 4.62
N LYS A 110 -4.51 -14.40 5.15
CA LYS A 110 -4.35 -13.66 6.40
C LYS A 110 -3.34 -12.54 6.23
N TYR A 111 -3.73 -11.32 6.57
CA TYR A 111 -2.79 -10.20 6.66
C TYR A 111 -1.99 -10.29 7.97
N PRO A 112 -0.68 -9.94 8.00
CA PRO A 112 0.14 -10.12 9.21
C PRO A 112 -0.41 -9.41 10.45
N THR A 113 -1.04 -8.25 10.27
CA THR A 113 -1.67 -7.45 11.35
C THR A 113 -3.19 -7.67 11.45
N GLY A 114 -3.72 -8.68 10.75
CA GLY A 114 -5.15 -8.95 10.66
C GLY A 114 -5.89 -7.98 9.74
N ASN A 115 -7.19 -8.24 9.52
CA ASN A 115 -8.02 -7.45 8.61
C ASN A 115 -8.14 -5.98 9.05
N ASP A 116 -8.20 -5.71 10.36
CA ASP A 116 -8.27 -4.35 10.88
C ASP A 116 -6.93 -3.61 10.71
N GLY A 117 -5.81 -4.33 10.84
CA GLY A 117 -4.49 -3.79 10.55
C GLY A 117 -4.34 -3.43 9.07
N PHE A 118 -4.83 -4.28 8.16
CA PHE A 118 -4.88 -3.97 6.74
C PHE A 118 -5.72 -2.73 6.44
N ARG A 119 -6.92 -2.62 7.03
CA ARG A 119 -7.80 -1.44 6.86
C ARG A 119 -7.13 -0.16 7.33
N ARG A 120 -6.45 -0.20 8.47
CA ARG A 120 -5.70 0.95 9.00
C ARG A 120 -4.56 1.35 8.06
N GLU A 121 -3.77 0.37 7.59
CA GLU A 121 -2.67 0.64 6.67
C GLU A 121 -3.17 1.24 5.35
N VAL A 122 -4.24 0.70 4.77
CA VAL A 122 -4.89 1.30 3.58
C VAL A 122 -5.34 2.72 3.86
N GLY A 123 -5.94 2.98 5.03
CA GLY A 123 -6.32 4.35 5.44
C GLY A 123 -5.13 5.30 5.55
N GLU A 124 -4.00 4.85 6.11
CA GLU A 124 -2.76 5.62 6.23
C GLU A 124 -2.11 5.93 4.86
N LYS A 125 -2.28 5.03 3.87
CA LYS A 125 -1.78 5.23 2.50
C LYS A 125 -2.76 5.98 1.60
N PHE A 126 -3.97 6.28 2.07
CA PHE A 126 -5.01 6.92 1.26
C PHE A 126 -4.76 8.42 1.13
N TYR A 127 -4.58 8.92 -0.09
CA TYR A 127 -4.36 10.33 -0.34
C TYR A 127 -5.68 11.08 -0.55
N LEU A 128 -5.92 12.11 0.29
CA LEU A 128 -7.13 12.92 0.28
C LEU A 128 -7.01 14.25 -0.48
N GLY A 129 -5.79 14.69 -0.81
CA GLY A 129 -5.55 16.08 -1.23
C GLY A 129 -6.31 16.54 -2.47
N ASN A 130 -6.69 15.62 -3.36
CA ASN A 130 -7.41 15.91 -4.61
C ASN A 130 -8.89 15.46 -4.58
N ILE A 131 -9.43 15.08 -3.43
CA ILE A 131 -10.80 14.56 -3.32
C ILE A 131 -11.73 15.67 -2.87
N GLU A 132 -12.52 16.16 -3.81
CA GLU A 132 -13.61 17.10 -3.56
C GLU A 132 -14.92 16.33 -3.39
N ALA A 133 -15.33 16.07 -2.16
CA ALA A 133 -16.58 15.38 -1.87
C ALA A 133 -17.32 16.03 -0.69
N GLN A 134 -18.64 15.90 -0.70
CA GLN A 134 -19.52 16.32 0.39
C GLN A 134 -20.29 15.10 0.90
N GLY A 135 -20.37 14.96 2.22
CA GLY A 135 -21.05 13.82 2.85
C GLY A 135 -20.33 12.49 2.61
N LYS A 136 -21.11 11.41 2.50
CA LYS A 136 -20.56 10.06 2.43
C LYS A 136 -20.18 9.67 0.99
N ILE A 137 -18.90 9.35 0.79
CA ILE A 137 -18.40 8.69 -0.41
C ILE A 137 -18.08 7.22 -0.09
N SER A 138 -18.21 6.34 -1.08
CA SER A 138 -17.89 4.92 -0.89
C SER A 138 -17.44 4.26 -2.17
N THR A 139 -16.59 3.23 -2.03
CA THR A 139 -16.21 2.33 -3.11
C THR A 139 -16.12 0.90 -2.61
N GLU A 140 -16.47 -0.06 -3.45
CA GLU A 140 -16.17 -1.47 -3.23
C GLU A 140 -14.82 -1.80 -3.86
N LEU A 141 -13.83 -2.16 -3.02
CA LEU A 141 -12.53 -2.66 -3.45
C LEU A 141 -12.55 -4.17 -3.53
N THR A 142 -12.01 -4.71 -4.62
CA THR A 142 -11.72 -6.14 -4.78
C THR A 142 -10.30 -6.32 -5.27
N PHE A 143 -9.61 -7.36 -4.82
CA PHE A 143 -8.27 -7.69 -5.29
C PHE A 143 -8.00 -9.19 -5.15
N ILE A 144 -6.96 -9.68 -5.83
CA ILE A 144 -6.51 -11.07 -5.73
C ILE A 144 -5.26 -11.13 -4.87
N ILE A 145 -5.28 -12.02 -3.89
CA ILE A 145 -4.10 -12.47 -3.16
C ILE A 145 -3.57 -13.70 -3.89
N GLU A 146 -2.38 -13.58 -4.45
CA GLU A 146 -1.70 -14.64 -5.17
C GLU A 146 -1.11 -15.69 -4.21
N ARG A 147 -0.65 -16.80 -4.78
CA ARG A 147 -0.09 -17.93 -4.02
C ARG A 147 1.20 -17.59 -3.26
N ASP A 148 1.87 -16.52 -3.65
CA ASP A 148 3.07 -15.99 -2.99
C ASP A 148 2.74 -14.88 -1.97
N GLY A 149 1.43 -14.60 -1.77
CA GLY A 149 0.97 -13.56 -0.86
C GLY A 149 0.89 -12.16 -1.45
N SER A 150 1.27 -11.97 -2.72
CA SER A 150 1.19 -10.66 -3.39
C SER A 150 -0.24 -10.30 -3.80
N ILE A 151 -0.58 -9.03 -3.70
CA ILE A 151 -1.81 -8.45 -4.23
C ILE A 151 -1.68 -8.14 -5.73
N THR A 152 -2.66 -8.58 -6.51
CA THR A 152 -2.83 -8.26 -7.94
C THR A 152 -4.29 -7.90 -8.24
N GLU A 153 -4.56 -7.46 -9.47
CA GLU A 153 -5.92 -7.25 -9.99
C GLU A 153 -6.82 -6.37 -9.10
N VAL A 154 -6.24 -5.35 -8.44
CA VAL A 154 -7.01 -4.42 -7.61
C VAL A 154 -8.00 -3.63 -8.47
N LYS A 155 -9.27 -3.64 -8.08
CA LYS A 155 -10.38 -2.91 -8.71
C LYS A 155 -11.16 -2.17 -7.62
N ALA A 156 -11.60 -0.96 -7.93
CA ALA A 156 -12.51 -0.17 -7.10
C ALA A 156 -13.75 0.20 -7.91
N THR A 157 -14.93 0.02 -7.33
CA THR A 157 -16.22 0.35 -7.95
C THR A 157 -17.02 1.27 -7.03
N GLY A 158 -17.18 2.52 -7.45
CA GLY A 158 -17.90 3.57 -6.73
C GLY A 158 -18.20 4.75 -7.66
N PRO A 159 -19.04 5.70 -7.25
CA PRO A 159 -19.48 6.81 -8.09
C PRO A 159 -18.36 7.81 -8.43
N ASP A 160 -17.31 7.89 -7.60
CA ASP A 160 -16.23 8.85 -7.74
C ASP A 160 -14.95 8.20 -8.27
N ASN A 161 -14.51 8.65 -9.45
CA ASN A 161 -13.36 8.07 -10.14
C ASN A 161 -12.00 8.43 -9.51
N GLU A 162 -11.87 9.58 -8.85
CA GLU A 162 -10.64 9.95 -8.15
C GLU A 162 -10.51 9.12 -6.88
N PHE A 163 -11.58 9.05 -6.09
CA PHE A 163 -11.67 8.21 -4.91
C PHE A 163 -11.37 6.74 -5.22
N ASN A 164 -11.94 6.22 -6.31
CA ASN A 164 -11.66 4.86 -6.77
C ASN A 164 -10.18 4.65 -7.12
N ARG A 165 -9.52 5.64 -7.76
CA ARG A 165 -8.10 5.55 -8.11
C ARG A 165 -7.22 5.59 -6.86
N GLN A 166 -7.51 6.49 -5.92
CA GLN A 166 -6.79 6.58 -4.64
C GLN A 166 -6.98 5.33 -3.78
N ALA A 167 -8.19 4.76 -3.78
CA ALA A 167 -8.48 3.50 -3.09
C ALA A 167 -7.64 2.34 -3.64
N GLN A 168 -7.50 2.25 -4.97
CA GLN A 168 -6.66 1.23 -5.61
C GLN A 168 -5.19 1.45 -5.28
N LEU A 169 -4.72 2.69 -5.36
CA LEU A 169 -3.33 3.03 -5.06
C LEU A 169 -2.98 2.68 -3.60
N ALA A 170 -3.83 3.04 -2.65
CA ALA A 170 -3.63 2.78 -1.22
C ALA A 170 -3.42 1.29 -0.92
N VAL A 171 -4.17 0.39 -1.59
CA VAL A 171 -3.98 -1.05 -1.48
C VAL A 171 -2.61 -1.49 -1.99
N TYR A 172 -2.17 -1.00 -3.15
CA TYR A 172 -0.85 -1.33 -3.70
C TYR A 172 0.32 -0.74 -2.89
N LEU A 173 0.08 0.35 -2.15
CA LEU A 173 1.07 0.98 -1.27
C LEU A 173 1.23 0.26 0.08
N THR A 174 0.41 -0.75 0.37
CA THR A 174 0.64 -1.59 1.56
C THR A 174 1.97 -2.34 1.47
N GLU A 175 2.66 -2.47 2.60
CA GLU A 175 4.07 -2.89 2.68
C GLU A 175 4.20 -4.40 2.89
N HIS A 176 3.27 -4.98 3.65
CA HIS A 176 3.30 -6.39 4.01
C HIS A 176 2.60 -7.28 2.97
N LYS A 177 3.20 -8.43 2.68
CA LYS A 177 2.52 -9.51 1.93
C LYS A 177 1.52 -10.23 2.80
N TRP A 178 0.49 -10.76 2.17
CA TRP A 178 -0.48 -11.65 2.80
C TRP A 178 0.10 -13.05 2.97
N GLU A 179 -0.31 -13.75 4.02
CA GLU A 179 -0.25 -15.21 4.01
C GLU A 179 -1.34 -15.71 3.05
N PRO A 180 -1.00 -16.52 2.02
CA PRO A 180 -1.97 -16.96 1.02
C PRO A 180 -2.99 -17.93 1.62
N ALA A 181 -4.18 -17.95 1.04
CA ALA A 181 -5.18 -18.95 1.36
C ALA A 181 -4.70 -20.35 0.98
N LYS A 182 -5.19 -21.40 1.66
CA LYS A 182 -4.82 -22.79 1.39
C LYS A 182 -6.03 -23.70 1.25
N ILE A 183 -5.91 -24.69 0.36
CA ILE A 183 -6.81 -25.83 0.20
C ILE A 183 -5.95 -27.10 0.21
N ASN A 184 -6.25 -28.09 1.04
CA ASN A 184 -5.44 -29.29 1.21
C ASN A 184 -3.95 -28.98 1.53
N GLY A 185 -3.70 -27.88 2.24
CA GLY A 185 -2.36 -27.41 2.57
C GLY A 185 -1.60 -26.68 1.44
N TYR A 186 -2.14 -26.62 0.22
CA TYR A 186 -1.51 -25.94 -0.92
C TYR A 186 -2.00 -24.49 -1.07
N PRO A 187 -1.10 -23.52 -1.34
CA PRO A 187 -1.51 -22.13 -1.53
C PRO A 187 -2.35 -21.95 -2.80
N VAL A 188 -3.44 -21.19 -2.68
CA VAL A 188 -4.38 -20.90 -3.78
C VAL A 188 -4.61 -19.40 -3.91
N ARG A 189 -5.05 -18.96 -5.10
CA ARG A 189 -5.46 -17.57 -5.33
C ARG A 189 -6.74 -17.30 -4.54
N TYR A 190 -6.78 -16.18 -3.84
CA TYR A 190 -7.92 -15.78 -3.01
C TYR A 190 -8.43 -14.41 -3.40
N ARG A 191 -9.73 -14.26 -3.69
CA ARG A 191 -10.33 -12.96 -3.96
C ARG A 191 -10.78 -12.33 -2.65
N PHE A 192 -10.26 -11.15 -2.36
CA PHE A 192 -10.66 -10.38 -1.19
C PHE A 192 -11.55 -9.21 -1.61
N ARG A 193 -12.55 -8.88 -0.80
CA ARG A 193 -13.44 -7.73 -1.00
C ARG A 193 -13.49 -6.90 0.28
N ILE A 194 -13.29 -5.58 0.16
CA ILE A 194 -13.51 -4.63 1.25
C ILE A 194 -14.36 -3.45 0.80
N PRO A 195 -15.44 -3.12 1.53
CA PRO A 195 -16.05 -1.81 1.38
C PRO A 195 -15.15 -0.76 2.04
N LEU A 196 -14.91 0.34 1.34
CA LEU A 196 -14.24 1.54 1.84
C LEU A 196 -15.22 2.71 1.74
N HIS A 197 -15.34 3.48 2.82
CA HIS A 197 -16.17 4.68 2.85
C HIS A 197 -15.46 5.76 3.65
N LEU A 198 -15.65 7.01 3.23
CA LEU A 198 -15.26 8.18 3.99
C LEU A 198 -16.48 9.09 4.13
N ASN A 199 -16.55 9.80 5.24
CA ASN A 199 -17.53 10.85 5.44
C ASN A 199 -16.79 12.17 5.49
N PHE A 200 -17.14 13.07 4.59
CA PHE A 200 -16.68 14.45 4.59
C PHE A 200 -17.71 15.27 5.38
N ASP A 201 -17.21 16.00 6.37
CA ASP A 201 -18.00 16.94 7.17
C ASP A 201 -18.29 18.23 6.41
#